data_AF-A0A3L7DU83-F1
#
_entry.id   AF-A0A3L7DU83-F1
#
_cell.length_a   1.000
_cell.length_b   1.000
_cell.length_c   1.000
_cell.angle_alpha   90.00
_cell.angle_beta   90.00
_cell.angle_gamma   90.00
#
_symmetry.space_group_name_H-M   'P 1'
#
loop_
_entity.id
_entity.type
_entity.pdbx_description
1 polymer ?
#
loop_
_entity_poly.entity_id
_entity_poly.type
_entity_poly.pdbx_seq_one_letter_code
_entity_poly.pdbx_strand_id
1 'polypeptide(L)' 'MLALSGRRNPYPGKLGVIEQGAHADLLLIDGNPLEDMSVMTEYEDKFDLIMKGGLIYKNTP' A
#
# COMPACT_ATOMS: atom_id res chain seq x y z
N MET A 1 3.95 12.34 3.92
CA MET A 1 4.69 11.20 3.32
C MET A 1 6.03 11.05 4.05
N LEU A 2 6.23 9.98 4.83
CA LEU A 2 7.39 9.81 5.73
C LEU A 2 8.74 9.68 4.99
N ALA A 3 8.71 9.32 3.69
CA ALA A 3 9.89 9.28 2.83
C ALA A 3 10.62 10.63 2.70
N LEU A 4 9.89 11.75 2.82
CA LEU A 4 10.46 13.10 2.75
C LEU A 4 10.89 13.66 4.11
N SER A 5 10.79 12.86 5.19
CA SER A 5 11.14 13.29 6.55
C SER A 5 12.65 13.25 6.85
N GLY A 6 13.49 13.02 5.83
CA GLY A 6 14.95 13.05 5.94
C GLY A 6 15.48 12.10 7.01
N ARG A 7 16.29 12.62 7.95
CA ARG A 7 16.90 11.84 9.05
C ARG A 7 15.88 11.23 10.03
N ARG A 8 14.62 11.64 9.96
CA ARG A 8 13.52 11.10 10.79
C ARG A 8 12.71 10.02 10.07
N ASN A 9 13.11 9.58 8.89
CA ASN A 9 12.44 8.49 8.21
C ASN A 9 12.65 7.18 9.02
N PRO A 10 11.58 6.61 9.62
CA PRO A 10 11.70 5.38 10.40
C PRO A 10 11.83 4.13 9.51
N TYR A 11 11.69 4.27 8.19
CA TYR A 11 11.70 3.17 7.23
C TYR A 11 13.04 3.10 6.47
N PRO A 12 13.87 2.05 6.68
CA PRO A 12 15.19 1.92 6.07
C PRO A 12 15.20 1.54 4.57
N GLY A 13 14.10 1.77 3.83
CA GLY A 13 13.96 1.43 2.41
C GLY A 13 13.05 2.40 1.64
N LYS A 14 12.88 2.17 0.33
CA LYS A 14 11.96 2.96 -0.50
C LYS A 14 10.50 2.66 -0.12
N LEU A 15 9.63 3.66 -0.24
CA LEU A 15 8.19 3.58 0.00
C LEU A 15 7.42 3.91 -1.28
N GLY A 16 6.27 3.28 -1.48
CA GLY A 16 5.39 3.56 -2.61
C GLY A 16 5.88 3.03 -3.96
N VAL A 17 6.84 2.10 -3.97
CA VAL A 17 7.33 1.43 -5.19
C VAL A 17 7.41 -0.08 -4.95
N ILE A 18 7.10 -0.87 -5.99
CA ILE A 18 7.22 -2.33 -5.96
C ILE A 18 8.60 -2.68 -6.56
N GLU A 19 9.61 -2.71 -5.71
CA GLU A 19 11.00 -3.01 -6.09
C GLU A 19 11.67 -3.87 -5.01
N GLN A 20 12.72 -4.61 -5.37
CA GLN A 20 13.51 -5.37 -4.40
C GLN A 20 14.13 -4.43 -3.36
N GLY A 21 13.98 -4.77 -2.08
CA GLY A 21 14.49 -3.96 -0.96
C GLY A 21 13.61 -2.76 -0.59
N ALA A 22 12.47 -2.55 -1.27
CA ALA A 22 11.42 -1.65 -0.81
C ALA A 22 10.63 -2.26 0.36
N HIS A 23 9.91 -1.42 1.09
CA HIS A 23 9.03 -1.89 2.15
C HIS A 23 7.90 -2.74 1.59
N ALA A 24 7.60 -3.86 2.25
CA ALA A 24 6.53 -4.78 1.87
C ALA A 24 5.14 -4.26 2.30
N ASP A 25 4.76 -3.10 1.77
CA ASP A 25 3.43 -2.51 1.92
C ASP A 25 2.69 -2.66 0.58
N LEU A 26 1.59 -3.42 0.58
CA LEU A 26 0.87 -3.79 -0.64
C LEU A 26 -0.65 -3.65 -0.42
N LEU A 27 -1.34 -3.20 -1.46
CA LEU A 27 -2.80 -3.20 -1.56
C LEU A 27 -3.18 -4.04 -2.79
N LEU A 28 -4.10 -4.98 -2.61
CA LEU A 28 -4.81 -5.62 -3.72
C LEU A 28 -6.20 -5.00 -3.79
N ILE A 29 -6.56 -4.48 -4.96
CA ILE A 29 -7.80 -3.73 -5.16
C ILE A 29 -8.56 -4.36 -6.34
N ASP A 30 -9.85 -4.59 -6.17
CA ASP A 30 -10.78 -4.98 -7.24
C ASP A 30 -11.14 -3.76 -8.10
N GLY A 31 -10.35 -3.53 -9.14
CA GLY A 31 -10.54 -2.46 -10.11
C GLY A 31 -9.22 -1.77 -10.51
N ASN A 32 -9.32 -0.74 -11.34
CA ASN A 32 -8.16 0.03 -11.79
C ASN A 32 -8.26 1.50 -11.31
N PRO A 33 -7.46 1.92 -10.31
CA PRO A 33 -7.49 3.29 -9.80
C PRO A 33 -6.99 4.34 -10.81
N LEU A 34 -6.35 3.93 -11.91
CA LEU A 34 -5.98 4.82 -13.00
C LEU A 34 -7.15 5.13 -13.95
N GLU A 35 -8.15 4.26 -13.99
CA GLU A 35 -9.36 4.44 -14.79
C GLU A 35 -10.49 5.05 -13.96
N ASP A 36 -10.64 4.61 -12.70
CA ASP A 36 -11.62 5.14 -11.76
C ASP A 36 -11.01 5.34 -10.37
N MET A 37 -10.88 6.59 -9.93
CA MET A 37 -10.35 6.93 -8.62
C MET A 37 -11.28 6.57 -7.46
N SER A 38 -12.58 6.34 -7.71
CA SER A 38 -13.57 6.03 -6.67
C SER A 38 -13.22 4.76 -5.90
N VAL A 39 -12.58 3.78 -6.56
CA VAL A 39 -12.16 2.50 -5.97
C VAL A 39 -11.24 2.70 -4.77
N MET A 40 -10.47 3.80 -4.71
CA MET A 40 -9.56 4.12 -3.59
C MET A 40 -10.31 4.58 -2.34
N THR A 41 -11.59 4.95 -2.47
CA THR A 41 -12.45 5.40 -1.36
C THR A 41 -13.30 4.26 -0.79
N GLU A 42 -13.54 3.21 -1.57
CA GLU A 42 -14.38 2.05 -1.21
C GLU A 42 -13.56 0.93 -0.54
N TYR A 43 -12.82 1.26 0.53
CA TYR A 43 -11.87 0.33 1.16
C TYR A 43 -12.50 -0.93 1.79
N GLU A 44 -13.78 -0.90 2.12
CA GLU A 44 -14.49 -2.03 2.71
C GLU A 44 -14.73 -3.12 1.67
N ASP A 45 -15.20 -2.74 0.49
CA ASP A 45 -15.65 -3.66 -0.56
C ASP A 45 -14.60 -3.91 -1.63
N LYS A 46 -13.72 -2.94 -1.91
CA LYS A 46 -12.78 -3.01 -3.05
C LYS A 46 -11.37 -3.45 -2.69
N PHE A 47 -11.01 -3.52 -1.42
CA PHE A 47 -9.66 -3.87 -1.00
C PHE A 47 -9.61 -5.31 -0.51
N ASP A 48 -9.25 -6.24 -1.38
CA ASP A 48 -9.20 -7.67 -1.07
C ASP A 48 -8.07 -8.00 -0.08
N LEU A 49 -6.92 -7.31 -0.22
CA LEU A 49 -5.73 -7.51 0.59
C LEU A 49 -5.12 -6.19 1.04
N ILE A 50 -4.79 -6.11 2.33
CA ILE A 50 -3.96 -5.05 2.89
C ILE A 50 -2.77 -5.70 3.59
N MET A 51 -1.57 -5.47 3.07
CA MET A 51 -0.31 -5.89 3.67
C MET A 51 0.49 -4.67 4.11
N LYS A 52 1.04 -4.71 5.31
CA LYS A 52 1.92 -3.68 5.84
C LYS A 52 3.12 -4.33 6.52
N GLY A 53 4.33 -3.93 6.11
CA GLY A 53 5.58 -4.46 6.63
C GLY A 53 5.71 -5.97 6.48
N GLY A 54 5.10 -6.56 5.45
CA GLY A 54 5.06 -8.01 5.23
C GLY A 54 4.02 -8.77 6.06
N LEU A 55 3.25 -8.09 6.92
CA LEU A 55 2.15 -8.69 7.68
C LEU A 55 0.83 -8.40 6.98
N ILE A 56 -0.04 -9.40 6.91
CA ILE A 56 -1.39 -9.29 6.35
C ILE A 56 -2.32 -8.72 7.42
N TYR A 57 -2.98 -7.60 7.12
CA TYR A 57 -3.94 -6.91 7.99
C TYR A 57 -5.39 -7.12 7.55
N LYS A 58 -5.63 -7.27 6.24
CA LYS A 58 -6.93 -7.66 5.66
C LYS A 58 -6.67 -8.69 4.58
N ASN A 59 -7.45 -9.76 4.57
CA ASN A 59 -7.47 -10.79 3.54
C ASN A 59 -8.86 -11.41 3.49
N THR A 60 -9.78 -10.64 2.91
CA THR A 60 -11.17 -11.03 2.78
C THR A 60 -11.60 -10.60 1.38
N PRO A 61 -12.02 -11.53 0.52
CA PRO A 61 -12.66 -11.19 -0.74
C PRO A 61 -14.06 -10.60 -0.51
#